data_AF-A0A9Q1KKD1-F1
#
_entry.id   AF-A0A9Q1KKD1-F1
#
_cell.length_a   1.000
_cell.length_b   1.000
_cell.length_c   1.000
_cell.angle_alpha   90.00
_cell.angle_beta   90.00
_cell.angle_gamma   90.00
#
_symmetry.space_group_name_H-M   'P 1'
#
loop_
_entity.id
_entity.type
_entity.pdbx_description
1 polymer ?
#
loop_
_entity_poly.entity_id
_entity_poly.type
_entity_poly.pdbx_seq_one_letter_code
_entity_poly.pdbx_strand_id
1 'polypeptide(L)'
;MVWNRSIIPRHAFITWIYSHKRLPAKVRRSKYRHQDTVCSLCHSEGEDDQHILFTCPYAQEVWRGLKDWWNLPILQINHSFFESMINIKGPKAKKSMTYAIHTARIYYLWRARNMAVFQNKRTPSHQTIMAIKEQVRNRILFLNQGMHKFQSYADNLLL
;
A
#
# COMPACT_ATOMS: atom_id res chain seq x y z
N MET A 1 13.74 5.90 -2.30
CA MET A 1 12.28 5.89 -2.08
C MET A 1 11.80 4.52 -1.60
N VAL A 2 11.89 3.47 -2.42
CA VAL A 2 11.49 2.10 -2.03
C VAL A 2 12.37 1.51 -0.90
N TRP A 3 13.64 1.90 -0.87
CA TRP A 3 14.64 1.40 0.09
C TRP A 3 14.87 2.32 1.30
N ASN A 4 13.79 2.81 1.91
CA ASN A 4 13.87 3.58 3.16
C ASN A 4 13.84 2.63 4.36
N ARG A 5 14.64 2.88 5.41
CA ARG A 5 14.64 2.08 6.65
C ARG A 5 13.25 1.96 7.31
N SER A 6 12.39 2.98 7.20
CA SER A 6 11.01 2.92 7.71
C SER A 6 10.11 1.94 6.95
N ILE A 7 10.52 1.49 5.77
CA ILE A 7 9.79 0.53 4.95
C ILE A 7 10.22 -0.89 5.32
N ILE A 8 9.25 -1.78 5.51
CA ILE A 8 9.51 -3.20 5.72
C ILE A 8 9.96 -3.83 4.39
N PRO A 9 11.02 -4.67 4.35
CA PRO A 9 11.56 -5.21 3.11
C PRO A 9 10.54 -5.87 2.17
N ARG A 10 9.57 -6.62 2.71
CA ARG A 10 8.50 -7.22 1.91
C ARG A 10 7.58 -6.19 1.23
N HIS A 11 7.36 -5.04 1.88
CA HIS A 11 6.58 -3.93 1.30
C HIS A 11 7.36 -3.23 0.19
N ALA A 12 8.67 -3.04 0.42
CA ALA A 12 9.60 -2.50 -0.57
C ALA A 12 9.63 -3.37 -1.83
N PHE A 13 9.78 -4.68 -1.67
CA PHE A 13 9.82 -5.63 -2.77
C PHE A 13 8.57 -5.58 -3.66
N ILE A 14 7.37 -5.67 -3.08
CA ILE A 14 6.13 -5.61 -3.87
C ILE A 14 5.95 -4.24 -4.54
N THR A 15 6.35 -3.15 -3.87
CA THR A 15 6.31 -1.81 -4.46
C THR A 15 7.28 -1.70 -5.64
N TRP A 16 8.46 -2.31 -5.55
CA TRP A 16 9.43 -2.37 -6.65
C TRP A 16 8.90 -3.19 -7.84
N ILE A 17 8.24 -4.34 -7.58
CA ILE A 17 7.56 -5.12 -8.63
C ILE A 17 6.48 -4.27 -9.32
N TYR A 18 5.69 -3.52 -8.55
CA TYR A 18 4.69 -2.60 -9.08
C TYR A 18 5.34 -1.48 -9.93
N SER A 19 6.45 -0.87 -9.48
CA SER A 19 7.12 0.21 -10.23
C SER A 19 7.63 -0.24 -11.60
N HIS A 20 7.93 -1.53 -11.76
CA HIS A 20 8.33 -2.11 -13.04
C HIS A 20 7.13 -2.55 -13.89
N LYS A 21 5.90 -2.25 -13.46
CA LYS A 21 4.66 -2.78 -14.02
C LYS A 21 4.78 -4.30 -14.16
N ARG A 22 5.13 -5.01 -13.09
CA ARG A 22 5.28 -6.48 -13.08
C ARG A 22 4.39 -7.17 -12.04
N LEU A 23 3.43 -6.47 -11.47
CA LEU A 23 2.48 -7.06 -10.55
C LEU A 23 1.61 -8.12 -11.28
N PRO A 24 1.48 -9.36 -10.77
CA PRO A 24 0.79 -10.42 -11.49
C PRO A 24 -0.74 -10.28 -11.36
N ALA A 25 -1.33 -9.31 -12.06
CA ALA A 25 -2.78 -9.14 -12.17
C ALA A 25 -3.42 -10.17 -13.14
N LYS A 26 -4.71 -10.48 -13.01
CA LYS A 26 -5.39 -11.47 -13.89
C LYS A 26 -5.33 -11.06 -15.36
N VAL A 27 -5.51 -9.78 -15.70
CA VAL A 27 -5.44 -9.27 -17.09
C VAL A 27 -4.08 -9.53 -17.75
N ARG A 28 -2.99 -9.57 -16.97
CA ARG A 28 -1.68 -9.95 -17.51
C ARG A 28 -1.57 -11.45 -17.74
N ARG A 29 -2.15 -12.25 -16.86
CA ARG A 29 -2.14 -13.72 -16.95
C ARG A 29 -3.03 -14.23 -18.07
N SER A 30 -4.12 -13.53 -18.37
CA SER A 30 -5.06 -13.92 -19.43
C SER A 30 -4.41 -13.96 -20.82
N LYS A 31 -3.31 -13.20 -21.02
CA LYS A 31 -2.49 -13.24 -22.25
C LYS A 31 -1.85 -14.61 -22.53
N TYR A 32 -1.64 -15.42 -21.50
CA TYR A 32 -0.95 -16.71 -21.61
C TYR A 32 -1.87 -17.91 -21.32
N ARG A 33 -3.01 -17.70 -20.65
CA ARG A 33 -4.05 -18.70 -20.42
C ARG A 33 -5.42 -18.04 -20.42
N HIS A 34 -6.40 -18.61 -21.10
CA HIS A 34 -7.79 -18.13 -20.97
C HIS A 34 -8.24 -18.28 -19.52
N GLN A 35 -8.46 -17.15 -18.86
CA GLN A 35 -8.87 -17.08 -17.46
C GLN A 35 -9.76 -15.85 -17.26
N ASP A 36 -10.73 -15.98 -16.35
CA ASP A 36 -11.51 -14.87 -15.84
C ASP A 36 -10.59 -13.71 -15.40
N THR A 37 -10.90 -12.51 -15.89
CA THR A 37 -10.17 -11.29 -15.58
C THR A 37 -10.83 -10.47 -14.49
N VAL A 38 -12.03 -10.83 -14.02
CA VAL A 38 -12.78 -10.05 -13.02
C VAL A 38 -12.01 -9.95 -11.70
N CYS A 39 -11.98 -8.76 -11.12
CA CYS A 39 -11.29 -8.45 -9.88
C CYS A 39 -11.78 -9.30 -8.71
N SER A 40 -10.84 -9.96 -8.06
CA SER A 40 -11.13 -10.91 -6.99
C SER A 40 -11.55 -10.22 -5.67
N LEU A 41 -11.40 -8.90 -5.60
CA LEU A 41 -11.80 -8.08 -4.45
C LEU A 41 -13.22 -7.53 -4.60
N CYS A 42 -13.51 -6.84 -5.72
CA CYS A 42 -14.81 -6.17 -5.91
C CYS A 42 -15.79 -6.90 -6.84
N HIS A 43 -15.34 -7.89 -7.62
CA HIS A 43 -16.18 -8.69 -8.52
C HIS A 43 -16.92 -7.89 -9.60
N SER A 44 -16.42 -6.71 -9.97
CA SER A 44 -17.13 -5.78 -10.88
C SER A 44 -16.38 -5.42 -12.16
N GLU A 45 -15.05 -5.25 -12.11
CA GLU A 45 -14.23 -4.80 -13.25
C GLU A 45 -13.04 -5.72 -13.49
N GLY A 46 -12.39 -5.56 -14.64
CA GLY A 46 -11.15 -6.27 -14.98
C GLY A 46 -10.00 -5.96 -14.02
N GLU A 47 -9.26 -6.99 -13.63
CA GLU A 47 -8.18 -6.93 -12.66
C GLU A 47 -6.83 -6.65 -13.35
N ASP A 48 -6.47 -5.38 -13.43
CA ASP A 48 -5.10 -4.92 -13.69
C ASP A 48 -4.44 -4.34 -12.42
N ASP A 49 -3.18 -3.93 -12.53
CA ASP A 49 -2.41 -3.36 -11.43
C ASP A 49 -2.94 -2.00 -10.96
N GLN A 50 -3.56 -1.21 -11.84
CA GLN A 50 -4.17 0.07 -11.47
C GLN A 50 -5.48 -0.14 -10.72
N HIS A 51 -6.30 -1.09 -11.19
CA HIS A 51 -7.54 -1.44 -10.54
C HIS A 51 -7.29 -1.98 -9.15
N ILE A 52 -6.43 -3.00 -8.98
CA ILE A 52 -6.13 -3.58 -7.66
C ILE A 52 -5.65 -2.52 -6.66
N LEU A 53 -4.88 -1.53 -7.11
CA LEU A 53 -4.20 -0.60 -6.21
C LEU A 53 -4.92 0.75 -6.05
N PHE A 54 -5.77 1.17 -6.97
CA PHE A 54 -6.32 2.54 -7.00
C PHE A 54 -7.82 2.63 -7.29
N THR A 55 -8.33 2.00 -8.36
CA THR A 55 -9.73 2.21 -8.79
C THR A 55 -10.70 1.20 -8.20
N CYS A 56 -10.23 0.05 -7.72
CA CYS A 56 -11.08 -0.93 -7.04
C CYS A 56 -11.80 -0.28 -5.85
N PRO A 57 -13.13 -0.45 -5.70
CA PRO A 57 -13.87 0.06 -4.54
C PRO A 57 -13.26 -0.34 -3.19
N TYR A 58 -12.79 -1.59 -3.09
CA TYR A 58 -12.06 -2.08 -1.93
C TYR A 58 -10.78 -1.29 -1.66
N ALA A 59 -10.00 -1.01 -2.72
CA ALA A 59 -8.78 -0.23 -2.60
C ALA A 59 -9.12 1.20 -2.14
N GLN A 60 -10.13 1.83 -2.74
CA GLN A 60 -10.56 3.18 -2.39
C GLN A 60 -10.97 3.33 -0.92
N GLU A 61 -11.66 2.33 -0.36
CA GLU A 61 -11.94 2.30 1.09
C GLU A 61 -10.67 2.32 1.93
N VAL A 62 -9.69 1.49 1.59
CA VAL A 62 -8.39 1.47 2.28
C VAL A 62 -7.64 2.80 2.11
N TRP A 63 -7.71 3.43 0.94
CA TRP A 63 -7.14 4.74 0.70
C TRP A 63 -7.76 5.82 1.60
N ARG A 64 -9.09 5.87 1.69
CA ARG A 64 -9.80 6.83 2.54
C ARG A 64 -9.42 6.64 4.00
N GLY A 65 -9.50 5.41 4.52
CA GLY A 65 -9.19 5.13 5.92
C GLY A 65 -7.74 5.43 6.35
N LEU A 66 -6.80 5.44 5.40
CA LEU A 66 -5.41 5.83 5.66
C LEU A 66 -5.15 7.32 5.45
N LYS A 67 -5.90 7.99 4.57
CA LYS A 67 -5.84 9.44 4.37
C LYS A 67 -6.29 10.19 5.62
N ASP A 68 -7.31 9.68 6.30
CA ASP A 68 -7.81 10.29 7.53
C ASP A 68 -6.83 10.09 8.70
N TRP A 69 -6.06 9.00 8.66
CA TRP A 69 -5.08 8.68 9.70
C TRP A 69 -3.76 9.45 9.56
N TRP A 70 -3.27 9.60 8.35
CA TRP A 70 -2.08 10.36 8.04
C TRP A 70 -2.44 11.25 6.88
N ASN A 71 -2.22 12.57 6.97
CA ASN A 71 -2.58 13.54 5.93
C ASN A 71 -1.77 13.27 4.64
N LEU A 72 -2.15 12.22 3.93
CA LEU A 72 -1.52 11.69 2.75
C LEU A 72 -1.93 12.62 1.60
N PRO A 73 -0.97 13.16 0.83
CA PRO A 73 -1.33 13.83 -0.40
C PRO A 73 -2.15 12.87 -1.26
N ILE A 74 -3.20 13.39 -1.89
CA ILE A 74 -4.00 12.63 -2.85
C ILE A 74 -3.06 12.32 -4.02
N LEU A 75 -2.53 11.09 -4.04
CA LEU A 75 -1.66 10.67 -5.12
C LEU A 75 -2.55 10.37 -6.32
N GLN A 76 -2.25 11.03 -7.44
CA GLN A 76 -2.88 10.71 -8.71
C GLN A 76 -2.58 9.26 -9.10
N ILE A 77 -3.54 8.65 -9.80
CA ILE A 77 -3.49 7.27 -10.29
C ILE A 77 -2.36 7.16 -11.33
N ASN A 78 -1.68 6.00 -11.44
CA ASN A 78 -0.63 5.66 -12.41
C ASN A 78 0.81 6.15 -12.12
N HIS A 79 1.56 6.48 -13.18
CA HIS A 79 2.99 6.88 -13.22
C HIS A 79 3.28 8.09 -12.32
N SER A 80 2.30 8.96 -12.16
CA SER A 80 2.35 10.11 -11.26
C SER A 80 2.42 9.70 -9.78
N PHE A 81 2.11 8.46 -9.40
CA PHE A 81 2.23 7.99 -8.02
C PHE A 81 3.65 8.10 -7.47
N PHE A 82 4.63 7.59 -8.23
CA PHE A 82 6.03 7.60 -7.81
C PHE A 82 6.64 9.00 -7.90
N GLU A 83 6.27 9.77 -8.92
CA GLU A 83 6.66 11.18 -9.05
C GLU A 83 6.12 12.02 -7.88
N SER A 84 4.84 11.83 -7.55
CA SER A 84 4.19 12.48 -6.42
C SER A 84 4.85 12.09 -5.10
N MET A 85 5.31 10.84 -4.95
CA MET A 85 6.09 10.42 -3.78
C MET A 85 7.45 11.13 -3.69
N ILE A 86 8.18 11.28 -4.80
CA ILE A 86 9.47 12.01 -4.83
C ILE A 86 9.28 13.47 -4.43
N ASN A 87 8.16 14.07 -4.87
CA ASN A 87 7.85 15.48 -4.66
C ASN A 87 7.21 15.80 -3.29
N ILE A 88 7.09 14.83 -2.38
CA ILE A 88 6.56 15.07 -1.03
C ILE A 88 7.43 16.11 -0.32
N LYS A 89 6.81 17.21 0.13
CA LYS A 89 7.44 18.26 0.93
C LYS A 89 7.35 17.97 2.44
N GLY A 90 8.25 18.57 3.22
CA GLY A 90 8.26 18.49 4.68
C GLY A 90 9.46 17.74 5.30
N PRO A 91 9.47 17.57 6.63
CA PRO A 91 10.61 17.00 7.36
C PRO A 91 10.95 15.57 6.93
N LYS A 92 12.24 15.18 7.04
CA LYS A 92 12.72 13.84 6.66
C LYS A 92 11.93 12.71 7.33
N ALA A 93 11.56 12.88 8.60
CA ALA A 93 10.76 11.90 9.36
C ALA A 93 9.34 11.75 8.78
N LYS A 94 8.62 12.86 8.54
CA LYS A 94 7.30 12.87 7.90
C LYS A 94 7.35 12.17 6.53
N LYS A 95 8.33 12.51 5.68
CA LYS A 95 8.52 11.84 4.37
C LYS A 95 8.71 10.33 4.53
N SER A 96 9.54 9.91 5.48
CA SER A 96 9.82 8.50 5.77
C SER A 96 8.57 7.73 6.18
N MET A 97 7.72 8.33 7.00
CA MET A 97 6.44 7.76 7.43
C MET A 97 5.46 7.66 6.27
N THR A 98 5.34 8.72 5.47
CA THR A 98 4.50 8.69 4.26
C THR A 98 4.93 7.56 3.31
N TYR A 99 6.24 7.35 3.09
CA TYR A 99 6.72 6.21 2.30
C TYR A 99 6.37 4.86 2.92
N ALA A 100 6.50 4.71 4.24
CA ALA A 100 6.14 3.48 4.94
C ALA A 100 4.66 3.14 4.77
N ILE A 101 3.78 4.14 4.91
CA ILE A 101 2.33 3.97 4.78
C ILE A 101 1.94 3.61 3.34
N HIS A 102 2.47 4.32 2.34
CA HIS A 102 2.17 4.04 0.94
C HIS A 102 2.64 2.64 0.49
N THR A 103 3.86 2.25 0.87
CA THR A 103 4.38 0.92 0.53
C THR A 103 3.67 -0.20 1.28
N ALA A 104 3.30 0.02 2.55
CA ALA A 104 2.47 -0.92 3.31
C ALA A 104 1.11 -1.11 2.65
N ARG A 105 0.46 -0.02 2.23
CA ARG A 105 -0.82 -0.09 1.52
C ARG A 105 -0.73 -0.92 0.24
N ILE A 106 0.26 -0.67 -0.62
CA ILE A 106 0.47 -1.46 -1.85
C ILE A 106 0.59 -2.95 -1.51
N TYR A 107 1.43 -3.29 -0.53
CA TYR A 107 1.62 -4.65 -0.09
C TYR A 107 0.33 -5.30 0.44
N TYR A 108 -0.42 -4.60 1.27
CA TYR A 108 -1.61 -5.14 1.91
C TYR A 108 -2.79 -5.30 0.94
N LEU A 109 -2.96 -4.40 -0.03
CA LEU A 109 -3.93 -4.57 -1.13
C LEU A 109 -3.56 -5.80 -1.97
N TRP A 110 -2.28 -5.92 -2.34
CA TRP A 110 -1.77 -7.09 -3.06
C TRP A 110 -1.97 -8.39 -2.27
N ARG A 111 -1.70 -8.38 -0.97
CA ARG A 111 -1.90 -9.51 -0.06
C ARG A 111 -3.38 -9.90 0.04
N ALA A 112 -4.27 -8.93 0.26
CA ALA A 112 -5.71 -9.18 0.35
C ALA A 112 -6.24 -9.83 -0.94
N ARG A 113 -5.81 -9.32 -2.10
CA ARG A 113 -6.12 -9.92 -3.40
C ARG A 113 -5.60 -11.34 -3.53
N ASN A 114 -4.36 -11.62 -3.11
CA ASN A 114 -3.81 -12.97 -3.17
C ASN A 114 -4.51 -13.95 -2.24
N MET A 115 -4.91 -13.52 -1.05
CA MET A 115 -5.72 -14.35 -0.16
C MET A 115 -7.08 -14.68 -0.78
N ALA A 116 -7.73 -13.71 -1.43
CA ALA A 116 -8.99 -13.95 -2.14
C ALA A 116 -8.82 -14.97 -3.29
N VAL A 117 -7.72 -14.90 -4.04
CA VAL A 117 -7.48 -15.76 -5.21
C VAL A 117 -7.00 -17.16 -4.85
N PHE A 118 -6.07 -17.28 -3.91
CA PHE A 118 -5.39 -18.55 -3.65
C PHE A 118 -5.89 -19.29 -2.41
N GLN A 119 -6.63 -18.59 -1.54
CA GLN A 119 -7.12 -19.14 -0.27
C GLN A 119 -8.63 -18.96 -0.10
N ASN A 120 -9.33 -18.41 -1.11
CA ASN A 120 -10.75 -18.05 -1.04
C ASN A 120 -11.11 -17.21 0.22
N LYS A 121 -10.14 -16.47 0.76
CA LYS A 121 -10.29 -15.70 2.00
C LYS A 121 -10.36 -14.21 1.69
N ARG A 122 -11.53 -13.60 1.93
CA ARG A 122 -11.74 -12.17 1.81
C ARG A 122 -11.54 -11.50 3.16
N THR A 123 -10.70 -10.47 3.17
CA THR A 123 -10.44 -9.65 4.37
C THR A 123 -11.19 -8.34 4.20
N PRO A 124 -12.10 -7.94 5.12
CA PRO A 124 -12.75 -6.63 5.07
C PRO A 124 -11.75 -5.47 5.03
N SER A 125 -12.12 -4.36 4.37
CA SER A 125 -11.24 -3.19 4.21
C SER A 125 -10.78 -2.60 5.54
N HIS A 126 -11.67 -2.53 6.54
CA HIS A 126 -11.34 -2.06 7.90
C HIS A 126 -10.24 -2.88 8.57
N GLN A 127 -10.24 -4.20 8.43
CA GLN A 127 -9.20 -5.08 8.98
C GLN A 127 -7.86 -4.85 8.27
N THR A 128 -7.89 -4.63 6.95
CA THR A 128 -6.70 -4.27 6.18
C THR A 128 -6.13 -2.92 6.61
N ILE A 129 -6.98 -1.92 6.86
CA ILE A 129 -6.56 -0.61 7.40
C ILE A 129 -5.89 -0.80 8.77
N MET A 130 -6.52 -1.53 9.69
CA MET A 130 -5.95 -1.80 11.02
C MET A 130 -4.59 -2.49 10.94
N ALA A 131 -4.46 -3.53 10.10
CA ALA A 131 -3.20 -4.24 9.92
C ALA A 131 -2.08 -3.34 9.34
N ILE A 132 -2.42 -2.42 8.44
CA ILE A 132 -1.48 -1.42 7.93
C ILE A 132 -1.04 -0.47 9.05
N LYS A 133 -1.99 0.08 9.80
CA LYS A 133 -1.71 1.01 10.91
C LYS A 133 -0.77 0.37 11.94
N GLU A 134 -1.11 -0.83 12.38
CA GLU A 134 -0.34 -1.58 13.37
C GLU A 134 1.08 -1.89 12.88
N GLN A 135 1.24 -2.36 11.64
CA GLN A 135 2.57 -2.69 11.11
C GLN A 135 3.46 -1.47 10.92
N VAL A 136 2.90 -0.36 10.45
CA VAL A 136 3.65 0.89 10.33
C VAL A 136 4.03 1.40 11.72
N ARG A 137 3.09 1.42 12.69
CA ARG A 137 3.35 1.83 14.07
C ARG A 137 4.48 1.01 14.69
N ASN A 138 4.38 -0.31 14.65
CA ASN A 138 5.39 -1.22 15.20
C ASN A 138 6.77 -0.99 14.56
N ARG A 139 6.82 -0.80 13.23
CA ARG A 139 8.08 -0.52 12.54
C ARG A 139 8.69 0.82 12.96
N ILE A 140 7.88 1.87 13.10
CA ILE A 140 8.37 3.20 13.50
C ILE A 140 8.82 3.20 14.96
N LEU A 141 8.06 2.58 15.88
CA LEU A 141 8.43 2.46 17.29
C LEU A 141 9.77 1.73 17.46
N PHE A 142 9.95 0.61 16.76
CA PHE A 142 11.21 -0.14 16.73
C PHE A 142 12.39 0.73 16.27
N LEU A 143 12.20 1.54 15.22
CA LEU A 143 13.25 2.45 14.76
C LEU A 143 13.48 3.63 15.71
N ASN A 144 12.44 4.10 16.40
CA ASN A 144 12.55 5.21 17.33
C ASN A 144 13.35 4.84 18.58
N GLN A 145 13.19 3.61 19.07
CA GLN A 145 13.97 3.06 20.21
C GLN A 145 15.49 3.10 19.97
N GLY A 146 15.95 3.08 18.70
CA GLY A 146 17.37 3.14 18.36
C GLY A 146 17.84 4.45 17.71
N MET A 147 16.94 5.37 17.33
CA MET A 147 17.30 6.56 16.55
C MET A 147 16.72 7.89 17.04
N HIS A 148 15.71 7.89 17.94
CA HIS A 148 14.94 9.06 18.42
C HIS A 148 14.34 9.98 17.33
N LYS A 149 14.49 9.60 16.05
CA LYS A 149 14.16 10.41 14.86
C LYS A 149 12.66 10.61 14.63
N PHE A 150 11.81 9.79 15.27
CA PHE A 150 10.37 9.80 15.07
C PHE A 150 9.59 10.26 16.30
N GLN A 151 10.27 10.76 17.33
CA GLN A 151 9.67 11.06 18.63
C GLN A 151 8.51 12.06 18.53
N SER A 152 8.64 13.11 17.72
CA SER A 152 7.57 14.10 17.49
C SER A 152 6.38 13.61 16.65
N TYR A 153 6.47 12.40 16.09
CA TYR A 153 5.41 11.78 15.29
C TYR A 153 4.88 10.49 15.92
N ALA A 154 5.51 10.00 16.99
CA ALA A 154 5.07 8.81 17.71
C ALA A 154 3.67 9.04 18.31
N ASP A 155 3.41 10.23 18.85
CA ASP A 155 2.12 10.57 19.45
C ASP A 155 0.99 10.58 18.42
N ASN A 156 1.27 11.09 17.21
CA ASN A 156 0.33 11.06 16.07
C ASN A 156 0.07 9.65 15.53
N LEU A 157 0.95 8.68 15.82
CA LEU A 157 0.74 7.28 15.47
C LEU A 157 -0.12 6.56 16.51
N LEU A 158 -0.22 7.06 17.75
CA LEU A 158 -0.92 6.40 18.86
C LEU A 158 -2.42 6.75 18.95
N LEU A 159 -2.85 7.78 18.21
CA LEU A 159 -4.26 8.07 17.89
C LEU A 159 -4.72 7.23 16.68
#